data_AF-A0A920PDY7-F1
#
_entry.id   AF-A0A920PDY7-F1
#
_cell.length_a   1.000
_cell.length_b   1.000
_cell.length_c   1.000
_cell.angle_alpha   90.00
_cell.angle_beta   90.00
_cell.angle_gamma   90.00
#
_symmetry.space_group_name_H-M   'P 1'
#
loop_
_entity.id
_entity.type
_entity.pdbx_description
1 polymer ?
#
loop_
_entity_poly.entity_id
_entity_poly.type
_entity_poly.pdbx_seq_one_letter_code
_entity_poly.pdbx_strand_id
1 'polypeptide(L)'
;MPIGIEGFLFMNKFEKIILTITGGSHLSVHALMLALPSLIPIIRNEFNVGLDTLGFVVTVSAFMFGLGAFPLLDGQKSVSGGEKLLLMYQVGSSLSALLVALSSSFKDDDCWTWINGFFL
;
A
#
# COMPACT_ATOMS: atom_id res chain seq x y z
N MET A 1 34.62 -7.89 0.22
CA MET A 1 33.36 -7.13 0.23
C MET A 1 32.58 -7.63 1.45
N PRO A 2 32.33 -6.81 2.48
CA PRO A 2 31.58 -7.27 3.64
C PRO A 2 30.13 -7.54 3.23
N ILE A 3 29.62 -8.72 3.55
CA ILE A 3 28.27 -9.18 3.23
C ILE A 3 27.54 -9.50 4.54
N GLY A 4 26.35 -8.92 4.75
CA GLY A 4 25.53 -9.13 5.96
C GLY A 4 25.72 -8.08 7.06
N ILE A 5 25.67 -8.50 8.33
CA ILE A 5 25.74 -7.62 9.52
C ILE A 5 27.02 -6.77 9.52
N GLU A 6 28.12 -7.33 9.05
CA GLU A 6 29.40 -6.64 8.86
C GLU A 6 29.26 -5.42 7.94
N GLY A 7 28.49 -5.55 6.85
CA GLY A 7 28.19 -4.43 5.95
C GLY A 7 27.34 -3.36 6.63
N PHE A 8 26.34 -3.76 7.43
CA PHE A 8 25.52 -2.83 8.21
C PHE A 8 26.36 -2.07 9.25
N LEU A 9 27.29 -2.72 9.93
CA LEU A 9 28.13 -2.06 10.95
C LEU A 9 29.06 -1.00 10.34
N PHE A 10 29.58 -1.24 9.13
CA PHE A 10 30.44 -0.30 8.39
C PHE A 10 29.69 0.85 7.69
N MET A 11 28.36 0.77 7.54
CA MET A 11 27.56 1.83 6.92
C MET A 11 27.46 3.09 7.80
N ASN A 12 27.53 4.24 7.14
CA ASN A 12 27.27 5.53 7.77
C ASN A 12 25.80 5.63 8.21
N LYS A 13 25.52 6.50 9.20
CA LYS A 13 24.17 6.76 9.71
C LYS A 13 23.19 7.12 8.59
N PHE A 14 23.65 7.86 7.57
CA PHE A 14 22.83 8.21 6.40
C PHE A 14 22.43 6.97 5.57
N GLU A 15 23.37 6.10 5.27
CA GLU A 15 23.10 4.88 4.47
C GLU A 15 22.19 3.91 5.23
N LYS A 16 22.35 3.81 6.55
CA LYS A 16 21.44 3.04 7.43
C LYS A 16 20.02 3.58 7.39
N ILE A 17 19.86 4.91 7.41
CA ILE A 17 18.54 5.55 7.29
C ILE A 17 17.91 5.21 5.95
N ILE A 18 18.62 5.37 4.83
CA ILE A 18 18.09 5.05 3.49
C ILE A 18 17.68 3.58 3.40
N LEU A 19 18.53 2.66 3.89
CA LEU A 19 18.22 1.22 3.87
C LEU A 19 16.97 0.90 4.70
N THR A 20 16.85 1.52 5.89
CA THR A 20 15.70 1.31 6.78
C THR A 20 14.41 1.87 6.19
N ILE A 21 14.45 3.07 5.60
CA ILE A 21 13.28 3.69 4.98
C ILE A 21 12.86 2.88 3.75
N THR A 22 13.80 2.56 2.86
CA THR A 22 13.48 1.82 1.62
C THR A 22 12.98 0.41 1.93
N GLY A 23 13.67 -0.32 2.82
CA GLY A 23 13.25 -1.65 3.25
C GLY A 23 11.93 -1.63 4.02
N GLY A 24 11.74 -0.66 4.91
CA GLY A 24 10.52 -0.47 5.68
C GLY A 24 9.31 -0.14 4.81
N SER A 25 9.46 0.76 3.82
CA SER A 25 8.39 1.09 2.88
C SER A 25 8.04 -0.08 1.96
N HIS A 26 9.03 -0.85 1.49
CA HIS A 26 8.79 -2.06 0.71
C HIS A 26 8.05 -3.14 1.52
N LEU A 27 8.42 -3.32 2.79
CA LEU A 27 7.68 -4.19 3.69
C LEU A 27 6.27 -3.66 3.97
N SER A 28 6.10 -2.35 4.11
CA SER A 28 4.80 -1.74 4.39
C SER A 28 3.82 -1.90 3.23
N VAL A 29 4.26 -1.71 1.99
CA VAL A 29 3.39 -1.91 0.82
C VAL A 29 2.98 -3.38 0.70
N HIS A 30 3.90 -4.31 0.96
CA HIS A 30 3.58 -5.74 0.98
C HIS A 30 2.64 -6.12 2.13
N ALA A 31 2.79 -5.52 3.30
CA ALA A 31 1.87 -5.74 4.42
C ALA A 31 0.45 -5.30 4.08
N LEU A 32 0.30 -4.14 3.43
CA LEU A 32 -1.01 -3.63 3.02
C LEU A 32 -1.62 -4.44 1.87
N MET A 33 -0.80 -4.92 0.92
CA MET A 33 -1.23 -5.83 -0.14
C MET A 33 -1.78 -7.16 0.41
N LEU A 34 -1.23 -7.64 1.53
CA LEU A 34 -1.66 -8.86 2.21
C LEU A 34 -2.81 -8.65 3.21
N ALA A 35 -3.13 -7.41 3.56
CA ALA A 35 -4.20 -7.09 4.51
C ALA A 35 -5.57 -7.52 3.96
N LEU A 36 -5.91 -7.15 2.72
CA LEU A 36 -7.21 -7.48 2.11
C LEU A 36 -7.45 -9.00 2.02
N PRO A 37 -6.52 -9.81 1.44
CA PRO A 37 -6.68 -11.26 1.37
C PRO A 37 -6.84 -11.95 2.73
N SER A 38 -6.15 -11.45 3.77
CA SER A 38 -6.25 -11.98 5.13
C SER A 38 -7.55 -11.59 5.84
N LEU A 39 -8.16 -10.47 5.46
CA LEU A 39 -9.43 -9.97 5.99
C LEU A 39 -10.67 -10.58 5.31
N ILE A 40 -10.55 -11.18 4.11
CA ILE A 40 -11.65 -11.84 3.39
C ILE A 40 -12.55 -12.71 4.29
N PRO A 41 -12.02 -13.67 5.08
CA PRO A 41 -12.87 -14.53 5.92
C PRO A 41 -13.59 -13.76 7.04
N ILE A 42 -12.99 -12.67 7.54
CA ILE A 42 -13.56 -11.84 8.61
C ILE A 42 -14.69 -10.98 8.04
N ILE A 43 -14.45 -10.27 6.94
CA ILE A 43 -15.45 -9.42 6.27
C ILE A 43 -16.64 -10.24 5.78
N ARG A 44 -16.37 -11.46 5.26
CA ARG A 44 -17.42 -12.42 4.89
C ARG A 44 -18.34 -12.75 6.07
N ASN A 45 -17.78 -12.92 7.26
CA ASN A 45 -18.54 -13.26 8.45
C ASN A 45 -19.28 -12.05 9.04
N GLU A 46 -18.64 -10.89 9.05
CA GLU A 46 -19.18 -9.64 9.60
C GLU A 46 -20.35 -9.08 8.77
N PHE A 47 -20.21 -9.08 7.44
CA PHE A 47 -21.17 -8.46 6.52
C PHE A 47 -22.00 -9.48 5.71
N ASN A 48 -21.82 -10.79 5.96
CA ASN A 48 -22.50 -11.89 5.27
C ASN A 48 -22.37 -11.85 3.73
N VAL A 49 -21.24 -11.35 3.22
CA VAL A 49 -21.05 -11.12 1.77
C VAL A 49 -20.46 -12.34 1.08
N GLY A 50 -20.86 -12.57 -0.17
CA GLY A 50 -20.34 -13.64 -1.01
C GLY A 50 -18.85 -13.50 -1.34
N LEU A 51 -18.18 -14.64 -1.57
CA LEU A 51 -16.78 -14.66 -2.02
C LEU A 51 -16.61 -14.08 -3.42
N ASP A 52 -17.67 -14.09 -4.23
CA ASP A 52 -17.78 -13.45 -5.53
C ASP A 52 -17.61 -11.92 -5.45
N THR A 53 -18.32 -11.26 -4.53
CA THR A 53 -18.18 -9.81 -4.31
C THR A 53 -16.80 -9.46 -3.77
N LEU A 54 -16.31 -10.21 -2.76
CA LEU A 54 -14.98 -9.96 -2.18
C LEU A 54 -13.85 -10.17 -3.20
N GLY A 55 -13.96 -11.20 -4.05
CA GLY A 55 -13.01 -11.46 -5.12
C GLY A 55 -13.03 -10.37 -6.21
N PHE A 56 -14.21 -9.82 -6.51
CA PHE A 56 -14.34 -8.68 -7.42
C PHE A 56 -13.66 -7.43 -6.85
N VAL A 57 -13.88 -7.11 -5.58
CA VAL A 57 -13.23 -5.97 -4.88
C VAL A 57 -11.71 -6.12 -4.91
N VAL A 58 -11.17 -7.29 -4.57
CA VAL A 58 -9.72 -7.56 -4.62
C VAL A 58 -9.15 -7.37 -6.03
N THR A 59 -9.87 -7.83 -7.06
CA THR A 59 -9.43 -7.72 -8.46
C THR A 59 -9.43 -6.27 -8.93
N VAL A 60 -10.48 -5.51 -8.59
CA VAL A 60 -10.59 -4.08 -8.92
C VAL A 60 -9.53 -3.27 -8.17
N SER A 61 -9.30 -3.53 -6.88
CA SER A 61 -8.23 -2.89 -6.10
C SER A 61 -6.85 -3.18 -6.69
N ALA A 62 -6.56 -4.43 -7.11
CA ALA A 62 -5.30 -4.79 -7.76
C ALA A 62 -5.15 -4.15 -9.16
N PHE A 63 -6.26 -3.96 -9.88
CA PHE A 63 -6.27 -3.23 -11.15
C PHE A 63 -6.04 -1.73 -10.94
N MET A 64 -6.66 -1.13 -9.93
CA MET A 64 -6.46 0.27 -9.55
C MET A 64 -5.04 0.54 -9.03
N PHE A 65 -4.42 -0.45 -8.38
CA PHE A 65 -2.99 -0.44 -8.04
C PHE A 65 -2.10 -0.33 -9.28
N GLY A 66 -2.36 -1.18 -10.29
CA GLY A 66 -1.68 -1.09 -11.58
C GLY A 66 -1.96 0.23 -12.33
N LEU A 67 -3.17 0.78 -12.18
CA LEU A 67 -3.54 2.06 -12.77
C LEU A 67 -2.94 3.25 -12.02
N GLY A 68 -2.75 3.23 -10.70
CA GLY A 68 -2.09 4.30 -9.96
C GLY A 68 -0.65 4.56 -10.42
N ALA A 69 0.01 3.51 -10.93
CA ALA A 69 1.32 3.61 -11.58
C ALA A 69 1.28 4.33 -12.96
N PHE A 70 0.10 4.47 -13.58
CA PHE A 70 -0.09 5.00 -14.94
C PHE A 70 -0.22 6.54 -15.05
N PRO A 71 -0.99 7.28 -14.21
CA PRO A 71 -1.13 8.74 -14.29
C PRO A 71 0.14 9.49 -13.88
N LEU A 72 1.21 8.79 -13.51
CA LEU A 72 2.53 9.36 -13.26
C LEU A 72 3.43 9.34 -14.50
N LEU A 73 3.02 8.65 -15.58
CA LEU A 73 3.87 8.43 -16.75
C LEU A 73 3.83 9.59 -17.76
N ASP A 74 2.76 10.39 -17.78
CA ASP A 74 2.59 11.47 -18.76
C ASP A 74 2.30 12.82 -18.08
N GLY A 75 3.31 13.70 -18.04
CA GLY A 75 3.06 15.15 -17.96
C GLY A 75 3.79 15.99 -16.92
N GLN A 76 4.62 15.43 -16.01
CA GLN A 76 5.52 16.26 -15.19
C GLN A 76 6.95 15.73 -15.18
N LYS A 77 7.68 16.08 -16.24
CA LYS A 77 9.14 16.23 -16.18
C LYS A 77 9.48 17.07 -14.93
N SER A 78 10.25 16.48 -14.01
CA SER A 78 11.23 17.19 -13.19
C SER A 78 10.84 17.78 -11.81
N VAL A 79 9.67 17.54 -11.23
CA VAL A 79 9.39 18.04 -9.86
C VAL A 79 9.16 16.90 -8.87
N SER A 80 10.28 16.47 -8.30
CA SER A 80 10.42 15.80 -7.00
C SER A 80 10.63 14.29 -7.01
N GLY A 81 11.82 13.91 -6.53
CA GLY A 81 12.33 12.55 -6.44
C GLY A 81 11.41 11.54 -5.75
N GLY A 82 11.74 10.26 -5.99
CA GLY A 82 10.98 9.09 -5.54
C GLY A 82 10.58 9.13 -4.07
N GLU A 83 11.30 9.85 -3.21
CA GLU A 83 10.94 10.10 -1.81
C GLU A 83 9.58 10.79 -1.62
N LYS A 84 9.25 11.85 -2.37
CA LYS A 84 7.95 12.52 -2.22
C LYS A 84 6.81 11.72 -2.84
N LEU A 85 7.12 10.91 -3.85
CA LEU A 85 6.17 9.98 -4.44
C LEU A 85 5.82 8.86 -3.46
N LEU A 86 6.85 8.28 -2.82
CA LEU A 86 6.69 7.29 -1.75
C LEU A 86 5.87 7.86 -0.59
N LEU A 87 6.14 9.10 -0.18
CA LEU A 87 5.39 9.74 0.91
C LEU A 87 3.92 9.97 0.55
N MET A 88 3.61 10.41 -0.68
CA MET A 88 2.21 10.56 -1.11
C MET A 88 1.48 9.21 -1.15
N TYR A 89 2.14 8.16 -1.64
CA TYR A 89 1.60 6.79 -1.63
C TYR A 89 1.36 6.27 -0.21
N GLN A 90 2.35 6.40 0.67
CA GLN A 90 2.28 5.92 2.05
C GLN A 90 1.24 6.70 2.90
N VAL A 91 1.11 8.01 2.67
CA VAL A 91 0.11 8.85 3.36
C VAL A 91 -1.30 8.60 2.81
N GLY A 92 -1.44 8.48 1.49
CA GLY A 92 -2.73 8.17 0.85
C GLY A 92 -3.29 6.82 1.29
N SER A 93 -2.43 5.79 1.30
CA SER A 93 -2.81 4.44 1.76
C SER A 93 -3.11 4.38 3.25
N SER A 94 -2.29 5.01 4.12
CA SER A 94 -2.56 5.03 5.56
C SER A 94 -3.85 5.77 5.93
N LEU A 95 -4.14 6.90 5.26
CA LEU A 95 -5.40 7.63 5.46
C LEU A 95 -6.61 6.81 4.99
N SER A 96 -6.50 6.18 3.83
CA SER A 96 -7.56 5.33 3.31
C SER A 96 -7.78 4.09 4.19
N ALA A 97 -6.72 3.49 4.73
CA ALA A 97 -6.82 2.33 5.61
C ALA A 97 -7.49 2.69 6.95
N LEU A 98 -7.22 3.88 7.46
CA LEU A 98 -7.89 4.41 8.65
C LEU A 98 -9.38 4.63 8.40
N LEU A 99 -9.77 5.10 7.22
CA LEU A 99 -11.16 5.33 6.85
C LEU A 99 -11.94 4.01 6.64
N VAL A 100 -11.31 2.98 6.08
CA VAL A 100 -11.85 1.61 6.06
C VAL A 100 -12.08 1.11 7.50
N ALA A 101 -11.08 1.28 8.39
CA ALA A 101 -11.21 0.81 9.78
C ALA A 101 -12.33 1.51 10.58
N LEU A 102 -12.71 2.74 10.20
CA LEU A 102 -13.78 3.51 10.85
C LEU A 102 -15.14 3.37 10.15
N SER A 103 -15.21 2.67 9.03
CA SER A 103 -16.44 2.49 8.30
C SER A 103 -17.38 1.51 9.01
N SER A 104 -18.67 1.83 8.98
CA SER A 104 -19.74 1.05 9.62
C SER A 104 -20.69 0.43 8.59
N SER A 105 -20.37 0.52 7.30
CA SER A 105 -21.21 0.01 6.21
C SER A 105 -20.37 -0.49 5.04
N PHE A 106 -20.73 -1.66 4.52
CA PHE A 106 -20.00 -2.35 3.45
C PHE A 106 -19.81 -1.50 2.18
N LYS A 107 -20.78 -0.66 1.82
CA LYS A 107 -20.67 0.25 0.67
C LYS A 107 -19.60 1.32 0.84
N ASP A 108 -19.39 1.79 2.07
CA ASP A 108 -18.38 2.80 2.37
C ASP A 108 -17.00 2.13 2.44
N ASP A 109 -16.89 0.92 3.01
CA ASP A 109 -15.67 0.10 2.96
C ASP A 109 -15.20 -0.20 1.54
N ASP A 110 -16.11 -0.59 0.64
CA ASP A 110 -15.78 -0.82 -0.77
C ASP A 110 -15.23 0.45 -1.43
N CYS A 111 -15.85 1.61 -1.19
CA CYS A 111 -15.36 2.88 -1.75
C CYS A 111 -13.95 3.21 -1.25
N TRP A 112 -13.68 3.05 0.05
CA TRP A 112 -12.37 3.35 0.63
C TRP A 112 -11.32 2.31 0.24
N THR A 113 -11.65 1.03 0.13
CA THR A 113 -10.71 -0.01 -0.32
C THR A 113 -10.29 0.15 -1.79
N TRP A 114 -11.13 0.75 -2.63
CA TRP A 114 -10.77 1.08 -4.02
C TRP A 114 -9.78 2.24 -4.07
N ILE A 115 -10.00 3.27 -3.25
CA ILE A 115 -9.06 4.40 -3.09
C ILE A 115 -7.72 3.89 -2.55
N ASN A 116 -7.74 2.98 -1.57
CA ASN A 116 -6.53 2.32 -1.07
C ASN A 116 -5.79 1.55 -2.17
N GLY A 117 -6.53 0.84 -3.03
CA GLY A 117 -5.97 0.16 -4.19
C GLY A 117 -5.18 1.10 -5.10
N PHE A 118 -5.61 2.35 -5.28
CA PHE A 118 -4.89 3.35 -6.09
C PHE A 118 -3.57 3.84 -5.45
N PHE A 119 -3.49 3.81 -4.11
CA PHE A 119 -2.35 4.30 -3.31
C PHE A 119 -1.48 3.19 -2.70
N LEU A 120 -1.78 1.92 -3.02
CA LEU A 120 -0.89 0.79 -2.77
C LEU A 120 0.28 0.84 -3.75
#